data_AF-R9S6A3-F1
#
_entry.id   AF-R9S6A3-F1
#
_cell.length_a   1.000
_cell.length_b   1.000
_cell.length_c   1.000
_cell.angle_alpha   90.00
_cell.angle_beta   90.00
_cell.angle_gamma   90.00
#
_symmetry.space_group_name_H-M   'P 1'
#
loop_
_entity.id
_entity.type
_entity.pdbx_description
1 polymer ?
#
loop_
_entity_poly.entity_id
_entity_poly.type
_entity_poly.pdbx_seq_one_letter_code
_entity_poly.pdbx_strand_id
1 'polypeptide(L)' 'MNWLIPLKLVSYAGLVLILVSSLLVFYQQVDLENFKDMALIGTLVWIFTAPLWINRKA' A
#
# COMPACT_ATOMS: atom_id res chain seq x y z
N MET A 1 15.63 18.07 2.54
CA MET A 1 15.04 17.04 1.64
C MET A 1 14.00 16.24 2.41
N ASN A 2 12.95 16.88 2.95
CA ASN A 2 12.13 16.28 4.02
C ASN A 2 10.75 15.80 3.55
N TRP A 3 10.32 16.20 2.35
CA TRP A 3 9.01 15.83 1.79
C TRP A 3 8.97 14.40 1.21
N LEU A 4 10.15 13.79 0.98
CA LEU A 4 10.25 12.39 0.52
C LEU A 4 9.89 11.39 1.63
N ILE A 5 10.09 11.75 2.90
CA ILE A 5 9.82 10.89 4.05
C ILE A 5 8.33 10.57 4.19
N PRO A 6 7.41 11.56 4.25
CA PRO A 6 5.97 11.26 4.32
C PRO A 6 5.48 10.51 3.08
N LEU A 7 6.07 10.78 1.90
CA LEU A 7 5.70 10.09 0.66
C LEU A 7 6.07 8.60 0.68
N LYS A 8 7.24 8.27 1.23
CA LYS A 8 7.68 6.89 1.48
C LYS A 8 6.74 6.20 2.46
N LEU A 9 6.37 6.87 3.56
CA LEU A 9 5.47 6.30 4.56
C LEU A 9 4.10 5.95 3.97
N VAL A 10 3.51 6.86 3.18
CA VAL A 10 2.23 6.62 2.50
C VAL A 10 2.36 5.46 1.50
N SER A 11 3.44 5.43 0.74
CA SER A 11 3.69 4.35 -0.22
C SER A 11 3.83 2.98 0.45
N TYR A 12 4.61 2.90 1.54
CA TYR A 12 4.73 1.67 2.33
C TYR A 12 3.42 1.28 3.01
N ALA A 13 2.62 2.24 3.47
CA ALA A 13 1.30 1.95 4.03
C ALA A 13 0.38 1.29 3.00
N GLY A 14 0.37 1.75 1.75
CA GLY A 14 -0.37 1.10 0.66
C GLY A 14 0.12 -0.33 0.39
N LEU A 15 1.44 -0.53 0.42
CA LEU A 15 2.08 -1.85 0.25
C LEU A 15 1.71 -2.82 1.38
N VAL A 16 1.78 -2.34 2.63
CA VAL A 16 1.38 -3.09 3.82
C VAL A 16 -0.10 -3.44 3.76
N LEU A 17 -0.96 -2.53 3.31
CA LEU A 17 -2.39 -2.81 3.20
C LEU A 17 -2.68 -3.98 2.25
N ILE A 18 -1.97 -4.10 1.13
CA ILE A 18 -2.10 -5.23 0.19
C ILE A 18 -1.67 -6.55 0.85
N LEU A 19 -0.55 -6.54 1.59
CA LEU A 19 -0.05 -7.73 2.27
C LEU A 19 -0.98 -8.15 3.42
N VAL A 20 -1.41 -7.19 4.23
CA VAL A 20 -2.32 -7.42 5.35
C VAL A 20 -3.68 -7.91 4.86
N SER A 21 -4.26 -7.31 3.81
CA SER A 21 -5.53 -7.78 3.27
C SER A 21 -5.44 -9.23 2.77
N SER A 22 -4.32 -9.60 2.13
CA SER A 22 -4.07 -10.99 1.71
C SER A 22 -4.05 -11.94 2.91
N LEU A 23 -3.32 -11.59 3.97
CA LEU A 23 -3.28 -12.39 5.21
C LEU A 23 -4.65 -12.51 5.87
N LEU A 24 -5.42 -11.41 5.92
CA LEU A 24 -6.75 -11.39 6.53
C LEU A 24 -7.74 -12.33 5.83
N VAL A 25 -7.68 -12.45 4.50
CA VAL A 25 -8.48 -13.45 3.75
C VAL A 25 -8.04 -14.87 4.09
N PHE A 26 -6.74 -15.13 4.16
CA PHE A 26 -6.22 -16.46 4.51
C PHE A 26 -6.66 -16.88 5.92
N TYR A 27 -6.75 -15.93 6.86
CA TYR A 27 -7.25 -16.18 8.21
C TYR A 27 -8.78 -16.17 8.32
N GLN A 28 -9.52 -16.05 7.21
CA GLN A 28 -10.99 -15.92 7.17
C GLN A 28 -11.53 -14.77 8.03
N GLN A 29 -10.74 -13.71 8.23
CA GLN A 29 -11.13 -12.51 8.98
C GLN A 29 -11.85 -11.49 8.10
N VAL A 30 -11.68 -11.59 6.77
CA VAL A 30 -12.23 -10.68 5.77
C VAL A 30 -12.69 -11.48 4.56
N ASP A 31 -13.88 -11.15 4.04
CA ASP A 31 -14.42 -11.75 2.83
C ASP A 31 -13.69 -11.28 1.56
N LEU A 32 -13.81 -12.07 0.48
CA LEU A 32 -13.18 -11.79 -0.81
C LEU A 32 -13.56 -10.41 -1.40
N GLU A 33 -14.77 -9.94 -1.14
CA GLU A 33 -15.23 -8.62 -1.61
C GLU A 33 -14.45 -7.49 -0.93
N ASN A 34 -14.41 -7.49 0.40
CA ASN A 34 -13.65 -6.53 1.18
C ASN A 34 -12.15 -6.59 0.89
N PHE A 35 -11.60 -7.78 0.64
CA PHE A 35 -10.22 -7.94 0.21
C PHE A 35 -9.91 -7.22 -1.10
N LYS A 36 -10.79 -7.36 -2.10
CA LYS A 36 -10.61 -6.70 -3.40
C LYS A 36 -10.54 -5.19 -3.22
N ASP A 37 -11.40 -4.63 -2.38
CA ASP A 37 -11.41 -3.19 -2.12
C ASP A 37 -10.15 -2.74 -1.38
N MET A 38 -9.75 -3.44 -0.32
CA MET A 38 -8.53 -3.12 0.43
C MET A 38 -7.26 -3.24 -0.43
N ALA A 39 -7.16 -4.31 -1.23
CA ALA A 39 -6.04 -4.54 -2.14
C ALA A 39 -6.02 -3.49 -3.26
N LEU A 40 -7.18 -3.10 -3.79
CA LEU A 40 -7.29 -2.05 -4.80
C LEU A 40 -6.84 -0.69 -4.23
N ILE A 41 -7.35 -0.30 -3.06
CA ILE A 41 -6.95 0.95 -2.39
C ILE A 41 -5.45 0.95 -2.12
N GLY A 42 -4.90 -0.14 -1.56
CA GLY A 42 -3.47 -0.27 -1.30
C GLY A 42 -2.62 -0.17 -2.57
N THR A 43 -3.09 -0.78 -3.66
CA THR A 43 -2.44 -0.73 -4.98
C THR A 43 -2.45 0.68 -5.54
N LEU A 44 -3.59 1.37 -5.51
CA LEU A 44 -3.70 2.75 -5.99
C LEU A 44 -2.79 3.68 -5.17
N VAL A 45 -2.83 3.59 -3.84
CA VAL A 45 -1.95 4.38 -2.97
C VAL A 45 -0.49 4.13 -3.29
N TRP A 46 -0.07 2.87 -3.40
CA TRP A 46 1.31 2.53 -3.68
C TRP A 46 1.74 2.96 -5.08
N ILE A 47 0.95 2.69 -6.13
CA ILE A 47 1.34 2.96 -7.52
C ILE A 47 1.43 4.46 -7.82
N PHE A 48 0.59 5.29 -7.20
CA PHE A 48 0.66 6.74 -7.39
C PHE A 48 1.77 7.39 -6.56
N THR A 49 2.18 6.78 -5.45
CA THR A 49 3.20 7.37 -4.57
C THR A 49 4.61 6.81 -4.79
N ALA A 50 4.77 5.52 -5.12
CA ALA A 50 6.06 4.86 -5.27
C ALA A 50 6.96 5.50 -6.34
N PRO A 51 6.48 5.78 -7.58
CA PRO A 51 7.32 6.35 -8.63
C PRO A 51 7.89 7.73 -8.27
N LEU A 52 7.22 8.45 -7.38
CA LEU A 52 7.61 9.81 -7.01
C LEU A 52 8.91 9.87 -6.19
N TRP A 53 9.31 8.76 -5.55
CA TRP A 53 10.49 8.71 -4.68
C TRP A 53 11.48 7.58 -5.01
N ILE A 54 11.07 6.49 -5.68
CA ILE A 54 11.90 5.29 -5.82
C ILE A 54 13.20 5.50 -6.63
N ASN A 55 13.22 6.50 -7.52
CA ASN A 55 14.39 6.89 -8.30
C ASN A 55 14.91 8.30 -7.95
N ARG A 56 14.51 8.85 -6.80
CA ARG A 56 15.09 10.08 -6.28
C ARG A 56 16.18 9.70 -5.29
N LYS A 57 17.43 10.09 -5.58
CA LYS A 57 18.53 10.01 -4.63
C LYS A 57 18.15 10.83 -3.39
N ALA A 58 18.12 10.16 -2.25
CA ALA A 58 17.87 10.76 -0.94
C ALA A 58 19.04 11.60 -0.46
#